data_AF-A0A413WZ17-F1
#
_entry.id   AF-A0A413WZ17-F1
#
_cell.length_a   1.000
_cell.length_b   1.000
_cell.length_c   1.000
_cell.angle_alpha   90.00
_cell.angle_beta   90.00
_cell.angle_gamma   90.00
#
_symmetry.space_group_name_H-M   'P 1'
#
loop_
_entity.id
_entity.type
_entity.pdbx_description
1 polymer ?
#
loop_
_entity_poly.entity_id
_entity_poly.type
_entity_poly.pdbx_seq_one_letter_code
_entity_poly.pdbx_strand_id
1 'polypeptide(L)'
;MEVRIESMVCLWDDKIPTMFIEFVNLLTLATSEGQLRRSVKDFAEKHELDRFFLYGFGSHHFYLHQRYTSDPEMVMRNRVLSVHF
;
A
#
# COMPACT_ATOMS: atom_id res chain seq x y z
N MET A 1 -8.81 0.23 13.47
CA MET A 1 -7.67 -0.22 12.66
C MET A 1 -6.47 0.66 13.00
N GLU A 2 -5.27 0.11 13.02
CA GLU A 2 -4.03 0.85 13.32
C GLU A 2 -3.13 0.86 12.08
N VAL A 3 -2.91 2.04 11.50
CA VAL A 3 -2.00 2.22 10.36
C VAL A 3 -0.59 2.47 10.89
N ARG A 4 0.37 1.65 10.47
CA ARG A 4 1.79 1.78 10.83
C ARG A 4 2.63 1.99 9.59
N ILE A 5 3.43 3.05 9.59
CA ILE A 5 4.53 3.22 8.64
C ILE A 5 5.75 2.52 9.23
N GLU A 6 6.24 1.50 8.55
CA GLU A 6 7.28 0.59 9.05
C GLU A 6 8.65 0.84 8.42
N SER A 7 8.68 1.42 7.22
CA SER A 7 9.93 1.74 6.53
C SER A 7 9.78 2.94 5.59
N MET A 8 10.90 3.36 5.00
CA MET A 8 10.92 4.42 4.00
C MET A 8 10.24 3.98 2.69
N VAL A 9 9.68 4.95 1.97
CA VAL A 9 9.25 4.80 0.58
C VAL A 9 10.29 5.44 -0.34
N CYS A 10 10.71 4.73 -1.38
CA CYS A 10 11.66 5.22 -2.38
C CYS A 10 10.92 5.98 -3.49
N LEU A 11 11.38 7.18 -3.83
CA LEU A 11 10.74 8.05 -4.82
C LEU A 11 11.36 7.83 -6.22
N TRP A 12 11.34 6.59 -6.70
CA TRP A 12 11.96 6.22 -7.98
C TRP A 12 11.12 6.59 -9.22
N ASP A 13 9.87 7.02 -9.03
CA ASP A 13 8.95 7.49 -10.06
C ASP A 13 8.14 8.67 -9.49
N ASP A 14 7.94 9.70 -10.29
CA ASP A 14 7.29 10.96 -9.88
C ASP A 14 5.82 10.77 -9.47
N LYS A 15 5.19 9.66 -9.85
CA LYS A 15 3.81 9.31 -9.41
C LYS A 15 3.76 8.81 -7.97
N ILE A 16 4.85 8.26 -7.43
CA ILE A 16 4.87 7.58 -6.14
C ILE A 16 4.46 8.50 -4.97
N PRO A 17 5.01 9.73 -4.81
CA PRO A 17 4.70 10.58 -3.65
C PRO A 17 3.20 10.84 -3.50
N THR A 18 2.54 11.30 -4.57
CA THR A 18 1.12 11.64 -4.55
C THR A 18 0.27 10.40 -4.31
N MET A 19 0.52 9.32 -5.07
CA MET A 19 -0.23 8.06 -4.93
C MET A 19 -0.10 7.48 -3.53
N PHE A 20 1.09 7.50 -2.94
CA PHE A 20 1.32 6.96 -1.61
C PHE A 20 0.56 7.76 -0.54
N ILE A 21 0.56 9.09 -0.62
CA ILE A 21 -0.20 9.95 0.32
C ILE A 21 -1.71 9.71 0.18
N GLU A 22 -2.23 9.65 -1.04
CA GLU A 22 -3.64 9.33 -1.30
C GLU A 22 -4.01 7.95 -0.73
N PHE A 23 -3.13 6.96 -0.91
CA PHE A 23 -3.33 5.62 -0.38
C PHE A 23 -3.32 5.61 1.15
N VAL A 24 -2.35 6.27 1.80
CA VAL A 24 -2.32 6.40 3.27
C VAL A 24 -3.60 7.06 3.80
N ASN A 25 -4.09 8.12 3.16
CA ASN A 25 -5.35 8.76 3.54
C ASN A 25 -6.55 7.80 3.42
N LEU A 26 -6.62 7.01 2.35
CA LEU A 26 -7.65 6.00 2.19
C LEU A 26 -7.60 4.95 3.30
N LEU A 27 -6.39 4.48 3.66
CA LEU A 27 -6.18 3.50 4.72
C LEU A 27 -6.57 4.04 6.10
N THR A 28 -6.24 5.30 6.41
CA THR A 28 -6.56 5.93 7.71
C THR A 28 -8.05 6.29 7.85
N LEU A 29 -8.75 6.52 6.74
CA LEU A 29 -10.20 6.80 6.74
C LEU A 29 -11.08 5.55 6.80
N ALA A 30 -10.52 4.35 6.58
CA ALA A 30 -11.28 3.12 6.70
C ALA A 30 -11.59 2.81 8.17
N THR A 31 -12.87 2.52 8.46
CA THR A 31 -13.36 2.27 9.83
C THR A 31 -13.63 0.79 10.12
N SER A 32 -13.54 -0.07 9.11
CA SER A 32 -13.73 -1.53 9.22
C SER A 32 -12.88 -2.28 8.19
N GLU A 33 -12.56 -3.55 8.49
CA GLU A 33 -11.83 -4.44 7.57
C GLU A 33 -12.56 -4.58 6.22
N GLY A 34 -13.90 -4.72 6.24
CA GLY A 34 -14.69 -4.83 5.03
C GLY A 34 -14.64 -3.57 4.16
N GLN A 35 -14.63 -2.38 4.76
CA GLN A 35 -14.42 -1.13 4.03
C GLN A 35 -13.00 -1.06 3.48
N LEU A 36 -11.99 -1.37 4.29
CA LEU A 36 -10.58 -1.37 3.88
C LEU A 36 -10.35 -2.25 2.64
N ARG A 37 -10.84 -3.50 2.64
CA ARG A 37 -10.69 -4.43 1.51
C ARG A 37 -11.30 -3.90 0.22
N ARG A 38 -12.49 -3.29 0.29
CA ARG A 38 -13.15 -2.66 -0.87
C ARG A 38 -12.37 -1.45 -1.36
N SER A 39 -12.00 -0.53 -0.45
CA SER A 39 -11.28 0.68 -0.81
C SER A 39 -9.92 0.39 -1.44
N VAL A 40 -9.16 -0.59 -0.93
CA VAL A 40 -7.87 -1.00 -1.51
C VAL A 40 -8.07 -1.54 -2.93
N LYS A 41 -9.08 -2.39 -3.14
CA LYS A 41 -9.40 -2.92 -4.47
C LYS A 41 -9.74 -1.79 -5.45
N ASP A 42 -10.67 -0.91 -5.07
CA ASP A 42 -11.11 0.21 -5.91
C ASP A 42 -9.97 1.19 -6.23
N PHE A 43 -9.05 1.39 -5.28
CA PHE A 43 -7.87 2.23 -5.48
C PHE A 43 -6.88 1.60 -6.45
N ALA A 44 -6.59 0.30 -6.30
CA ALA A 44 -5.68 -0.42 -7.18
C ALA A 44 -6.14 -0.41 -8.64
N GLU A 45 -7.44 -0.61 -8.88
CA GLU A 45 -8.04 -0.56 -10.22
C GLU A 45 -7.91 0.81 -10.88
N LYS A 46 -7.84 1.89 -10.10
CA LYS A 46 -7.76 3.27 -10.61
C LYS A 46 -6.33 3.81 -10.74
N HIS A 47 -5.41 3.38 -9.87
CA HIS A 47 -4.13 4.06 -9.66
C HIS A 47 -2.88 3.24 -10.05
N GLU A 48 -2.98 2.19 -10.86
CA GLU A 48 -1.82 1.34 -11.22
C GLU A 48 -1.00 0.89 -9.98
N LEU A 49 -1.65 0.66 -8.83
CA LEU A 49 -0.97 0.44 -7.55
C LEU A 49 0.02 -0.74 -7.61
N ASP A 50 -0.36 -1.79 -8.35
CA ASP A 50 0.42 -3.02 -8.54
C ASP A 50 1.76 -2.78 -9.25
N ARG A 51 1.90 -1.68 -9.99
CA ARG A 51 3.15 -1.30 -10.66
C ARG A 51 4.25 -0.96 -9.66
N PHE A 52 3.88 -0.28 -8.57
CA PHE A 52 4.84 0.26 -7.60
C PHE A 52 4.85 -0.51 -6.29
N PHE A 53 3.80 -1.26 -5.99
CA PHE A 53 3.66 -1.92 -4.71
C PHE A 53 3.16 -3.37 -4.84
N LEU A 54 3.61 -4.21 -3.91
CA LEU A 54 3.06 -5.52 -3.63
C LEU A 54 2.29 -5.44 -2.30
N TYR A 55 1.07 -5.93 -2.27
CA TYR A 55 0.23 -5.86 -1.07
C TYR A 55 -0.71 -7.04 -0.96
N GLY A 56 -1.31 -7.18 0.22
CA GLY A 56 -2.27 -8.23 0.48
C GLY A 56 -2.82 -8.16 1.89
N PHE A 57 -3.67 -9.14 2.21
CA PHE A 57 -4.30 -9.28 3.50
C PHE A 57 -3.90 -10.60 4.14
N GLY A 58 -3.31 -10.53 5.33
CA GLY A 58 -3.21 -11.66 6.25
C GLY A 58 -4.47 -11.79 7.13
N SER A 59 -4.41 -12.67 8.13
CA SER A 59 -5.55 -12.93 9.02
C SER A 59 -5.95 -11.74 9.90
N HIS A 60 -5.01 -10.85 10.23
CA HIS A 60 -5.20 -9.73 11.17
C HIS A 60 -4.56 -8.42 10.71
N HIS A 61 -4.10 -8.37 9.46
CA HIS A 61 -3.50 -7.14 8.94
C HIS A 61 -3.50 -7.09 7.41
N PHE A 62 -3.48 -5.87 6.90
CA PHE A 62 -3.03 -5.55 5.54
C PHE A 62 -1.53 -5.23 5.56
N TYR A 63 -0.81 -5.61 4.50
CA TYR A 63 0.61 -5.29 4.32
C TYR A 63 0.87 -4.64 2.96
N LEU A 64 1.88 -3.77 2.92
CA LEU A 64 2.35 -3.10 1.71
C LEU A 64 3.88 -3.16 1.64
N HIS A 65 4.41 -3.68 0.55
CA HIS A 65 5.82 -3.63 0.15
C HIS A 65 5.97 -2.81 -1.13
N GLN A 66 7.12 -2.18 -1.31
CA GLN A 66 7.44 -1.48 -2.55
C GLN A 66 8.15 -2.41 -3.54
N ARG A 67 7.80 -2.29 -4.82
CA ARG A 67 8.48 -2.94 -5.95
C ARG A 67 9.59 -2.06 -6.50
N TYR A 68 10.59 -2.66 -7.14
CA TYR A 68 11.58 -1.93 -7.90
C TYR A 68 10.97 -1.41 -9.20
N THR A 69 11.17 -0.14 -9.51
CA THR A 69 10.67 0.44 -10.77
C THR A 69 11.41 -0.09 -12.00
N SER A 70 12.64 -0.58 -11.82
CA SER A 70 13.45 -1.21 -12.86
C SER A 70 13.11 -2.69 -13.10
N ASP A 71 12.51 -3.36 -12.12
CA ASP A 71 12.10 -4.77 -12.20
C ASP A 71 10.91 -5.01 -11.25
N PRO A 72 9.67 -5.08 -11.78
CA PRO A 72 8.49 -5.22 -10.95
C PRO A 72 8.40 -6.58 -10.24
N GLU A 73 9.13 -7.61 -10.67
CA GLU A 73 9.16 -8.90 -9.97
C GLU A 73 9.99 -8.83 -8.67
N MET A 74 10.87 -7.83 -8.55
CA MET A 74 11.63 -7.58 -7.34
C MET A 74 10.85 -6.70 -6.35
N VAL A 75 10.87 -7.11 -5.08
CA VAL A 75 10.15 -6.46 -3.99
C VAL A 75 11.13 -6.14 -2.85
N MET A 76 11.02 -4.94 -2.28
CA MET A 76 11.82 -4.56 -1.13
C MET A 76 11.50 -5.46 0.07
N ARG A 77 12.55 -5.92 0.75
CA ARG A 77 12.44 -6.88 1.86
C ARG A 77 11.54 -6.39 2.99
N ASN A 78 11.61 -5.10 3.31
CA ASN A 78 10.84 -4.51 4.40
C ASN A 78 9.49 -4.05 3.89
N ARG A 79 8.46 -4.20 4.73
CA ARG A 79 7.17 -3.54 4.49
C ARG A 79 7.36 -2.04 4.60
N VAL A 80 6.67 -1.32 3.74
CA VAL A 80 6.54 0.14 3.83
C VAL A 80 5.52 0.49 4.90
N LEU A 81 4.37 -0.20 4.89
CA LEU A 81 3.28 0.04 5.82
C LEU A 81 2.46 -1.23 6.08
N SER A 82 1.80 -1.26 7.23
CA SER A 82 0.77 -2.23 7.57
C SER A 82 -0.47 -1.56 8.17
N VAL A 83 -1.60 -2.25 8.11
CA VAL A 83 -2.84 -1.85 8.80
C VAL A 83 -3.34 -3.02 9.62
N HIS A 84 -3.33 -2.90 10.94
CA HIS A 84 -3.80 -3.94 11.85
C HIS A 84 -5.29 -3.74 12.18
N PHE A 85 -6.06 -4.83 12.18
CA PHE A 85 -7.49 -4.84 12.47
C PHE A 85 -7.86 -6.03 13.36
#